data_AF-A0A2N8KQ29-F1
#
_entry.id   AF-A0A2N8KQ29-F1
#
_cell.length_a   1.000
_cell.length_b   1.000
_cell.length_c   1.000
_cell.angle_alpha   90.00
_cell.angle_beta   90.00
_cell.angle_gamma   90.00
#
_symmetry.space_group_name_H-M   'P 1'
#
loop_
_entity.id
_entity.type
_entity.pdbx_description
1 polymer ?
#
loop_
_entity_poly.entity_id
_entity_poly.type
_entity_poly.pdbx_seq_one_letter_code
_entity_poly.pdbx_strand_id
1 'polypeptide(L)'
;MIAAVLSFFWASAVMAEACPDGDASLVQVRNVINDLGKNNQAPAAADCGFAWAENMNFDDVALTDKVLINFFLEAADLNRRAYRKRAAAKLDQSAANYLDNEIALRRQFVEQVLKADPEIQNYQPLRRATTIHLSAMTKAYVDRKKYSEMADYLSRTPTSIIDSEAVRAWLQAVSSCDKFDGDSNINLCAVENKRVCQKKISAFLSSVDEMTTRTFPPTTGREIAGLRRLTADGGCLND
;
A
#
# COMPACT_ATOMS: atom_id res chain seq x y z
N MET A 1 35.93 24.69 -37.39
CA MET A 1 35.35 24.03 -36.20
C MET A 1 33.88 24.37 -36.17
N ILE A 2 33.04 23.34 -36.27
CA ILE A 2 31.58 23.47 -36.23
C ILE A 2 31.21 23.62 -34.76
N ALA A 3 30.80 24.83 -34.36
CA ALA A 3 30.21 25.09 -33.06
C ALA A 3 28.69 25.10 -33.25
N ALA A 4 28.07 23.97 -32.93
CA ALA A 4 26.64 23.90 -32.71
C ALA A 4 26.41 22.99 -31.51
N VAL A 5 25.32 23.30 -30.82
CA VAL A 5 24.67 22.53 -29.76
C VAL A 5 25.23 22.81 -28.35
N LEU A 6 24.52 23.66 -27.61
CA LEU A 6 23.80 23.30 -26.37
C LEU A 6 23.15 24.56 -25.77
N SER A 7 22.22 25.17 -26.51
CA SER A 7 21.42 26.32 -26.04
C SER A 7 19.95 25.95 -25.88
N PHE A 8 19.63 24.78 -25.34
CA PHE A 8 18.24 24.33 -25.17
C PHE A 8 18.05 23.39 -23.96
N PHE A 9 18.35 23.87 -22.75
CA PHE A 9 17.81 23.28 -21.51
C PHE A 9 17.70 24.36 -20.41
N TRP A 10 16.89 25.39 -20.65
CA TRP A 10 16.36 26.25 -19.57
C TRP A 10 14.85 26.04 -19.51
N ALA A 11 14.46 24.82 -19.14
CA ALA A 11 13.10 24.53 -18.72
C ALA A 11 13.05 24.63 -17.19
N SER A 12 12.52 25.76 -16.71
CA SER A 12 11.93 25.93 -15.37
C SER A 12 12.81 25.55 -14.18
N ALA A 13 13.71 26.47 -13.79
CA ALA A 13 14.09 26.64 -12.39
C ALA A 13 12.88 27.19 -11.60
N VAL A 14 11.84 26.36 -11.46
CA VAL A 14 10.85 26.56 -10.42
C VAL A 14 11.62 26.33 -9.13
N MET A 15 11.79 27.38 -8.32
CA MET A 15 12.44 27.25 -7.02
C MET A 15 11.66 26.20 -6.22
N ALA A 16 12.17 24.98 -6.21
CA ALA A 16 11.78 23.99 -5.24
C ALA A 16 12.27 24.55 -3.90
N GLU A 17 11.33 24.90 -3.03
CA GLU A 17 11.64 25.10 -1.63
C GLU A 17 12.43 23.85 -1.20
N ALA A 18 13.69 24.05 -0.80
CA ALA A 18 14.60 22.94 -0.56
C ALA A 18 13.98 22.05 0.51
N CYS A 19 13.99 20.74 0.28
CA CYS A 19 13.59 19.79 1.30
C CYS A 19 14.39 20.05 2.56
N PRO A 20 13.74 20.15 3.73
CA PRO A 20 14.46 20.41 4.96
C PRO A 20 15.50 19.32 5.23
N ASP A 21 16.65 19.72 5.76
CA ASP A 21 17.73 18.82 6.13
C ASP A 21 17.30 17.85 7.25
N GLY A 22 18.11 16.82 7.51
CA GLY A 22 17.80 15.75 8.48
C GLY A 22 17.49 16.22 9.90
N ASP A 23 17.98 17.40 10.31
CA ASP A 23 17.76 17.98 11.65
C ASP A 23 16.47 18.81 11.76
N ALA A 24 15.72 18.98 10.66
CA ALA A 24 14.48 19.75 10.68
C ALA A 24 13.39 19.06 11.51
N SER A 25 12.58 19.85 12.21
CA SER A 25 11.46 19.29 12.98
C SER A 25 10.39 18.69 12.06
N LEU A 26 9.71 17.64 12.53
CA LEU A 26 8.59 17.02 11.83
C LEU A 26 7.52 18.03 11.38
N VAL A 27 7.24 19.04 12.22
CA VAL A 27 6.27 20.10 11.90
C VAL A 27 6.74 20.95 10.70
N GLN A 28 8.02 21.32 10.66
CA GLN A 28 8.57 22.07 9.53
C GLN A 28 8.51 21.27 8.24
N VAL A 29 8.92 20.00 8.27
CA VAL A 29 8.86 19.12 7.09
C VAL A 29 7.43 18.97 6.60
N ARG A 30 6.49 18.73 7.52
CA ARG A 30 5.06 18.61 7.19
C ARG A 30 4.52 19.89 6.54
N ASN A 31 4.93 21.07 6.98
CA ASN A 31 4.53 22.32 6.34
C ASN A 31 5.08 22.43 4.91
N VAL A 32 6.38 22.15 4.71
CA VAL A 32 7.02 22.22 3.38
C VAL A 32 6.35 21.24 2.40
N ILE A 33 6.15 19.97 2.77
CA ILE A 33 5.51 19.01 1.84
C ILE A 33 4.06 19.38 1.54
N ASN A 34 3.35 20.01 2.50
CA ASN A 34 1.99 20.48 2.27
C ASN A 34 1.95 21.68 1.33
N ASP A 35 2.89 22.61 1.45
CA ASP A 35 2.97 23.79 0.58
C ASP A 35 3.39 23.42 -0.84
N LEU A 36 4.41 22.57 -1.00
CA LEU A 36 4.75 21.95 -2.29
C LEU A 36 3.56 21.18 -2.89
N GLY A 37 2.84 20.43 -2.04
CA GLY A 37 1.66 19.66 -2.41
C GLY A 37 0.49 20.51 -2.91
N LYS A 38 0.27 21.72 -2.35
CA LYS A 38 -0.76 22.67 -2.80
C LYS A 38 -0.37 23.38 -4.10
N ASN A 39 0.92 23.63 -4.32
CA ASN A 39 1.44 24.32 -5.50
C ASN A 39 1.55 23.43 -6.76
N ASN A 40 0.75 22.36 -6.84
CA ASN A 40 0.79 21.35 -7.92
C ASN A 40 2.16 20.66 -8.12
N GLN A 41 3.05 20.71 -7.13
CA GLN A 41 4.36 20.06 -7.14
C GLN A 41 4.35 18.72 -6.40
N ALA A 42 3.27 17.95 -6.55
CA ALA A 42 3.10 16.66 -5.86
C ALA A 42 4.30 15.70 -6.00
N PRO A 43 4.99 15.56 -7.16
CA PRO A 43 6.21 14.76 -7.24
C PRO A 43 7.33 15.24 -6.31
N ALA A 44 7.65 16.53 -6.30
CA ALA A 44 8.69 17.07 -5.43
C ALA A 44 8.33 16.91 -3.94
N ALA A 45 7.07 17.18 -3.58
CA ALA A 45 6.56 16.97 -2.23
C ALA A 45 6.64 15.49 -1.79
N ALA A 46 6.35 14.56 -2.71
CA ALA A 46 6.41 13.13 -2.48
C ALA A 46 7.87 12.66 -2.27
N ASP A 47 8.79 13.10 -3.13
CA ASP A 47 10.22 12.80 -3.01
C ASP A 47 10.76 13.30 -1.66
N CYS A 48 10.35 14.51 -1.27
CA CYS A 48 10.70 15.14 0.00
C CYS A 48 10.22 14.35 1.23
N GLY A 49 8.91 14.07 1.28
CA GLY A 49 8.30 13.36 2.39
C GLY A 49 8.82 11.94 2.51
N PHE A 50 9.12 11.29 1.38
CA PHE A 50 9.70 9.95 1.35
C PHE A 50 11.12 9.94 1.94
N ALA A 51 12.01 10.79 1.44
CA ALA A 51 13.41 10.86 1.91
C ALA A 51 13.50 11.17 3.41
N TRP A 52 12.62 12.03 3.92
CA TRP A 52 12.62 12.34 5.35
C TRP A 52 12.08 11.19 6.21
N ALA A 53 11.04 10.49 5.76
CA ALA A 53 10.49 9.33 6.46
C ALA A 53 11.44 8.12 6.50
N GLU A 54 12.28 7.91 5.47
CA GLU A 54 13.28 6.83 5.45
C GLU A 54 14.30 6.93 6.58
N ASN A 55 14.62 8.15 7.03
CA ASN A 55 15.63 8.40 8.06
C ASN A 55 15.02 8.55 9.47
N MET A 56 13.71 8.37 9.60
CA MET A 56 13.02 8.56 10.87
C MET A 56 13.19 7.33 11.77
N ASN A 57 13.65 7.57 13.00
CA ASN A 57 13.60 6.57 14.05
C ASN A 57 12.26 6.65 14.79
N PHE A 58 11.61 5.50 15.01
CA PHE A 58 10.37 5.42 15.75
C PHE A 58 10.69 5.10 17.21
N ASP A 59 10.14 5.89 18.13
CA ASP A 59 9.92 5.44 19.50
C ASP A 59 8.42 5.22 19.73
N ASP A 60 8.12 4.40 20.73
CA ASP A 60 6.76 3.97 21.06
C ASP A 60 5.86 5.15 21.45
N VAL A 61 6.42 6.20 22.06
CA VAL A 61 5.69 7.40 22.46
C VAL A 61 5.25 8.20 21.23
N ALA A 62 6.15 8.37 20.26
CA ALA A 62 5.90 9.10 19.03
C ALA A 62 4.80 8.48 18.17
N LEU A 63 4.59 7.16 18.23
CA LEU A 63 3.50 6.49 17.49
C LEU A 63 2.10 6.98 17.87
N THR A 64 1.92 7.55 19.06
CA THR A 64 0.65 8.15 19.49
C THR A 64 0.54 9.64 19.14
N ASP A 65 1.61 10.26 18.64
CA ASP A 65 1.60 11.65 18.20
C ASP A 65 0.78 11.81 16.92
N LYS A 66 -0.22 12.69 16.99
CA LYS A 66 -1.06 13.04 15.85
C LYS A 66 -0.26 13.67 14.71
N VAL A 67 0.81 14.40 14.99
CA VAL A 67 1.64 15.02 13.94
C VAL A 67 2.33 13.93 13.13
N LEU A 68 2.89 12.92 13.80
CA LEU A 68 3.53 11.77 13.16
C LEU A 68 2.54 10.98 12.30
N ILE A 69 1.39 10.61 12.89
CA ILE A 69 0.33 9.87 12.19
C ILE A 69 -0.09 10.62 10.91
N ASN A 70 -0.36 11.93 11.03
CA ASN A 70 -0.78 12.73 9.87
C ASN A 70 0.32 12.88 8.83
N PHE A 71 1.58 13.00 9.24
CA PHE A 71 2.71 13.08 8.31
C PHE A 71 2.81 11.83 7.44
N PHE A 72 2.73 10.63 8.01
CA PHE A 72 2.78 9.39 7.21
C PHE A 72 1.60 9.27 6.25
N LEU A 73 0.40 9.70 6.66
CA LEU A 73 -0.76 9.75 5.77
C LEU A 73 -0.52 10.71 4.60
N GLU A 74 -0.06 11.93 4.89
CA GLU A 74 0.19 12.98 3.90
C GLU A 74 1.31 12.60 2.94
N ALA A 75 2.44 12.13 3.44
CA ALA A 75 3.58 11.70 2.63
C ALA A 75 3.20 10.54 1.68
N ALA A 76 2.45 9.56 2.15
CA ALA A 76 1.97 8.46 1.32
C ALA A 76 0.93 8.92 0.28
N ASP A 77 0.02 9.82 0.64
CA ASP A 77 -0.96 10.39 -0.29
C ASP A 77 -0.32 11.30 -1.35
N LEU A 78 0.78 11.99 -1.03
CA LEU A 78 1.58 12.73 -2.00
C LEU A 78 2.19 11.80 -3.04
N ASN A 79 2.73 10.65 -2.63
CA ASN A 79 3.22 9.61 -3.54
C ASN A 79 2.10 9.11 -4.47
N ARG A 80 0.90 8.85 -3.95
CA ARG A 80 -0.26 8.50 -4.79
C ARG A 80 -0.62 9.59 -5.80
N ARG A 81 -0.59 10.86 -5.40
CA ARG A 81 -0.85 12.00 -6.29
C ARG A 81 0.24 12.13 -7.36
N ALA A 82 1.50 11.92 -6.99
CA ALA A 82 2.63 11.91 -7.91
C ALA A 82 2.50 10.78 -8.93
N TYR A 83 2.14 9.56 -8.50
CA TYR A 83 1.80 8.44 -9.38
C TYR A 83 0.76 8.86 -10.44
N ARG A 84 -0.40 9.38 -10.01
CA ARG A 84 -1.46 9.80 -10.94
C ARG A 84 -0.98 10.84 -11.94
N LYS A 85 -0.18 11.81 -11.50
CA LYS A 85 0.37 12.86 -12.36
C LYS A 85 1.36 12.29 -13.40
N ARG A 86 2.25 11.38 -12.99
CA ARG A 86 3.23 10.74 -13.88
C ARG A 86 2.57 9.77 -14.85
N ALA A 87 1.59 8.99 -14.39
CA ALA A 87 0.79 8.09 -15.23
C ALA A 87 0.01 8.87 -16.30
N ALA A 88 -0.63 9.99 -15.94
CA ALA A 88 -1.30 10.86 -16.92
C ALA A 88 -0.34 11.44 -17.97
N ALA A 89 0.93 11.62 -17.61
CA ALA A 89 2.00 12.03 -18.52
C ALA A 89 2.66 10.86 -19.29
N LYS A 90 2.15 9.62 -19.15
CA LYS A 90 2.69 8.39 -19.77
C LYS A 90 4.14 8.09 -19.36
N LEU A 91 4.51 8.47 -18.14
CA LEU A 91 5.82 8.19 -17.55
C LEU A 91 5.74 6.96 -16.65
N ASP A 92 5.45 5.80 -17.24
CA ASP A 92 5.01 4.59 -16.51
C ASP A 92 6.02 4.12 -15.45
N GLN A 93 7.32 4.12 -15.77
CA GLN A 93 8.36 3.72 -14.81
C GLN A 93 8.44 4.69 -13.62
N SER A 94 8.37 5.99 -13.87
CA SER A 94 8.37 7.00 -12.80
C SER A 94 7.09 6.90 -11.96
N ALA A 95 5.95 6.65 -12.60
CA ALA A 95 4.67 6.45 -11.92
C ALA A 95 4.74 5.21 -11.00
N ALA A 96 5.25 4.09 -11.50
CA ALA A 96 5.43 2.85 -10.74
C ALA A 96 6.27 3.05 -9.47
N ASN A 97 7.37 3.80 -9.56
CA ASN A 97 8.22 4.09 -8.40
C ASN A 97 7.45 4.82 -7.28
N TYR A 98 6.54 5.75 -7.61
CA TYR A 98 5.73 6.44 -6.60
C TYR A 98 4.75 5.51 -5.88
N LEU A 99 4.21 4.49 -6.55
CA LEU A 99 3.40 3.49 -5.87
C LEU A 99 4.25 2.58 -4.96
N ASP A 100 5.47 2.25 -5.38
CA ASP A 100 6.41 1.48 -4.54
C ASP A 100 6.81 2.28 -3.29
N ASN A 101 7.02 3.59 -3.42
CA ASN A 101 7.27 4.50 -2.30
C ASN A 101 6.05 4.64 -1.37
N GLU A 102 4.83 4.75 -1.94
CA GLU A 102 3.60 4.75 -1.15
C GLU A 102 3.50 3.47 -0.30
N ILE A 103 3.74 2.31 -0.92
CA ILE A 103 3.73 1.01 -0.25
C ILE A 103 4.76 0.99 0.88
N ALA A 104 5.99 1.42 0.63
CA ALA A 104 7.07 1.41 1.60
C ALA A 104 6.74 2.27 2.83
N LEU A 105 6.26 3.51 2.64
CA LEU A 105 5.89 4.40 3.75
C LEU A 105 4.77 3.82 4.62
N ARG A 106 3.71 3.32 3.99
CA ARG A 106 2.57 2.76 4.73
C ARG A 106 2.95 1.47 5.43
N ARG A 107 3.76 0.61 4.80
CA ARG A 107 4.28 -0.62 5.41
C ARG A 107 5.13 -0.30 6.63
N GLN A 108 6.08 0.64 6.50
CA GLN A 108 6.94 1.09 7.61
C GLN A 108 6.10 1.51 8.80
N PHE A 109 5.12 2.40 8.61
CA PHE A 109 4.23 2.84 9.70
C PHE A 109 3.49 1.66 10.36
N VAL A 110 2.82 0.81 9.56
CA VAL A 110 2.03 -0.31 10.09
C VAL A 110 2.93 -1.29 10.85
N GLU A 111 4.11 -1.62 10.33
CA GLU A 111 5.04 -2.54 10.98
C GLU A 111 5.55 -2.01 12.32
N GLN A 112 5.75 -0.70 12.45
CA GLN A 112 6.14 -0.10 13.75
C GLN A 112 4.99 -0.18 14.75
N VAL A 113 3.76 0.11 14.32
CA VAL A 113 2.58 -0.07 15.19
C VAL A 113 2.43 -1.53 15.63
N LEU A 114 2.65 -2.50 14.74
CA LEU A 114 2.55 -3.92 15.08
C LEU A 114 3.66 -4.42 16.02
N LYS A 115 4.77 -3.69 16.14
CA LYS A 115 5.88 -4.01 17.06
C LYS A 115 5.76 -3.31 18.43
N ALA A 116 4.98 -2.23 18.51
CA ALA A 116 4.79 -1.45 19.73
C ALA A 116 4.11 -2.24 20.85
N ASP A 117 4.20 -1.76 22.08
CA ASP A 117 3.55 -2.42 23.22
C ASP A 117 2.00 -2.49 23.08
N PRO A 118 1.34 -3.52 23.63
CA PRO A 118 -0.11 -3.72 23.50
C PRO A 118 -0.97 -2.53 23.94
N GLU A 119 -0.53 -1.75 24.93
CA GLU A 119 -1.26 -0.55 25.37
C GLU A 119 -1.32 0.51 24.26
N ILE A 120 -0.20 0.71 23.56
CA ILE A 120 -0.08 1.64 22.44
C ILE A 120 -0.84 1.11 21.23
N GLN A 121 -0.70 -0.18 20.92
CA GLN A 121 -1.44 -0.82 19.83
C GLN A 121 -2.96 -0.65 19.98
N ASN A 122 -3.46 -0.60 21.22
CA ASN A 122 -4.89 -0.46 21.51
C ASN A 122 -5.38 0.99 21.54
N TYR A 123 -4.49 1.98 21.38
CA TYR A 123 -4.87 3.38 21.28
C TYR A 123 -5.76 3.61 20.05
N GLN A 124 -7.02 4.00 20.28
CA GLN A 124 -8.06 4.04 19.24
C GLN A 124 -7.70 4.90 18.01
N PRO A 125 -7.16 6.12 18.15
CA PRO A 125 -6.72 6.91 16.99
C PRO A 125 -5.63 6.21 16.17
N LEU A 126 -4.68 5.55 16.84
CA LEU A 126 -3.62 4.80 16.17
C LEU A 126 -4.20 3.61 15.40
N ARG A 127 -5.08 2.80 16.03
CA ARG A 127 -5.76 1.68 15.35
C ARG A 127 -6.52 2.11 14.10
N ARG A 128 -7.23 3.25 14.19
CA ARG A 128 -7.96 3.81 13.05
C ARG A 128 -6.99 4.22 11.94
N ALA A 129 -5.89 4.90 12.28
CA ALA A 129 -4.86 5.28 11.32
C ALA A 129 -4.21 4.05 10.67
N THR A 130 -3.84 3.04 11.45
CA THR A 130 -3.27 1.77 10.94
C THR A 130 -4.21 1.09 9.96
N THR A 131 -5.52 1.06 10.26
CA THR A 131 -6.52 0.51 9.34
C THR A 131 -6.55 1.30 8.03
N ILE A 132 -6.54 2.64 8.08
CA ILE A 132 -6.50 3.51 6.88
C ILE A 132 -5.23 3.27 6.06
N HIS A 133 -4.06 3.19 6.72
CA HIS A 133 -2.78 2.90 6.07
C HIS A 133 -2.81 1.54 5.38
N LEU A 134 -3.30 0.51 6.06
CA LEU A 134 -3.43 -0.83 5.50
C LEU A 134 -4.36 -0.85 4.28
N SER A 135 -5.54 -0.27 4.40
CA SER A 135 -6.52 -0.11 3.31
C SER A 135 -5.88 0.51 2.06
N ALA A 136 -5.26 1.68 2.25
CA ALA A 136 -4.64 2.43 1.17
C ALA A 136 -3.42 1.69 0.57
N MET A 137 -2.63 1.00 1.39
CA MET A 137 -1.50 0.20 0.93
C MET A 137 -1.97 -1.00 0.09
N THR A 138 -3.01 -1.72 0.51
CA THR A 138 -3.54 -2.85 -0.26
C THR A 138 -4.05 -2.41 -1.63
N LYS A 139 -4.68 -1.24 -1.71
CA LYS A 139 -5.04 -0.63 -3.00
C LYS A 139 -3.81 -0.35 -3.87
N ALA A 140 -2.73 0.20 -3.30
CA ALA A 140 -1.50 0.46 -4.04
C ALA A 140 -0.85 -0.83 -4.57
N TYR A 141 -0.87 -1.93 -3.80
CA TYR A 141 -0.44 -3.25 -4.28
C TYR A 141 -1.28 -3.74 -5.47
N VAL A 142 -2.61 -3.58 -5.41
CA VAL A 142 -3.52 -3.96 -6.50
C VAL A 142 -3.20 -3.14 -7.76
N ASP A 143 -3.02 -1.84 -7.63
CA ASP A 143 -2.66 -0.96 -8.76
C ASP A 143 -1.30 -1.36 -9.37
N ARG A 144 -0.35 -1.84 -8.55
CA ARG A 144 0.94 -2.39 -8.99
C ARG A 144 0.88 -3.84 -9.48
N LYS A 145 -0.26 -4.52 -9.36
CA LYS A 145 -0.42 -5.97 -9.60
C LYS A 145 0.55 -6.85 -8.79
N LYS A 146 0.98 -6.38 -7.62
CA LYS A 146 1.88 -7.09 -6.69
C LYS A 146 1.07 -7.95 -5.70
N TYR A 147 0.26 -8.86 -6.25
CA TYR A 147 -0.70 -9.63 -5.46
C TYR A 147 -0.02 -10.59 -4.47
N SER A 148 1.17 -11.11 -4.79
CA SER A 148 1.94 -12.06 -3.96
C SER A 148 2.45 -11.41 -2.69
N GLU A 149 3.15 -10.29 -2.85
CA GLU A 149 3.65 -9.49 -1.73
C GLU A 149 2.52 -9.04 -0.80
N MET A 150 1.37 -8.64 -1.38
CA MET A 150 0.20 -8.24 -0.61
C MET A 150 -0.41 -9.41 0.17
N ALA A 151 -0.61 -10.58 -0.46
CA ALA A 151 -1.18 -11.74 0.20
C ALA A 151 -0.28 -12.23 1.34
N ASP A 152 1.03 -12.29 1.11
CA ASP A 152 2.01 -12.66 2.12
C ASP A 152 1.97 -11.68 3.30
N TYR A 153 1.89 -10.38 3.03
CA TYR A 153 1.79 -9.36 4.07
C TYR A 153 0.50 -9.48 4.89
N LEU A 154 -0.66 -9.58 4.23
CA LEU A 154 -1.95 -9.68 4.90
C LEU A 154 -2.09 -10.97 5.72
N SER A 155 -1.48 -12.08 5.28
CA SER A 155 -1.48 -13.34 6.02
C SER A 155 -0.78 -13.28 7.39
N ARG A 156 0.08 -12.27 7.60
CA ARG A 156 0.82 -12.04 8.85
C ARG A 156 0.27 -10.87 9.65
N THR A 157 -0.73 -10.17 9.11
CA THR A 157 -1.33 -9.00 9.75
C THR A 157 -2.45 -9.45 10.70
N PRO A 158 -2.53 -8.92 11.93
CA PRO A 158 -3.64 -9.25 12.82
C PRO A 158 -5.00 -8.93 12.20
N THR A 159 -5.92 -9.90 12.22
CA THR A 159 -7.26 -9.80 11.63
C THR A 159 -8.09 -8.64 12.23
N SER A 160 -7.75 -8.20 13.44
CA SER A 160 -8.40 -7.09 14.14
C SER A 160 -8.27 -5.72 13.43
N ILE A 161 -7.25 -5.53 12.59
CA ILE A 161 -7.01 -4.27 11.85
C ILE A 161 -7.20 -4.40 10.33
N ILE A 162 -7.40 -5.61 9.81
CA ILE A 162 -7.73 -5.82 8.39
C ILE A 162 -9.19 -5.40 8.17
N ASP A 163 -9.44 -4.56 7.16
CA ASP A 163 -10.77 -4.08 6.80
C ASP A 163 -11.29 -4.65 5.48
N SER A 164 -12.48 -4.19 5.08
CA SER A 164 -13.16 -4.69 3.89
C SER A 164 -12.41 -4.43 2.58
N GLU A 165 -11.65 -3.32 2.49
CA GLU A 165 -10.88 -3.03 1.28
C GLU A 165 -9.67 -3.96 1.20
N ALA A 166 -8.97 -4.17 2.32
CA ALA A 166 -7.89 -5.13 2.41
C ALA A 166 -8.38 -6.57 2.15
N VAL A 167 -9.54 -6.97 2.67
CA VAL A 167 -10.15 -8.28 2.37
C VAL A 167 -10.48 -8.39 0.88
N ARG A 168 -11.04 -7.36 0.24
CA ARG A 168 -11.32 -7.40 -1.21
C ARG A 168 -10.03 -7.54 -2.02
N ALA A 169 -8.98 -6.83 -1.64
CA ALA A 169 -7.69 -6.92 -2.30
C ALA A 169 -7.06 -8.31 -2.10
N TRP A 170 -7.09 -8.84 -0.88
CA TRP A 170 -6.64 -10.19 -0.59
C TRP A 170 -7.42 -11.23 -1.39
N LEU A 171 -8.75 -11.09 -1.44
CA LEU A 171 -9.63 -11.91 -2.25
C LEU A 171 -9.25 -11.86 -3.72
N GLN A 172 -8.92 -10.70 -4.28
CA GLN A 172 -8.37 -10.59 -5.64
C GLN A 172 -7.06 -11.36 -5.78
N ALA A 173 -6.19 -11.36 -4.76
CA ALA A 173 -4.95 -12.13 -4.77
C ALA A 173 -5.17 -13.65 -4.63
N VAL A 174 -6.12 -14.11 -3.81
CA VAL A 174 -6.36 -15.55 -3.62
C VAL A 174 -7.28 -16.15 -4.68
N SER A 175 -8.21 -15.36 -5.22
CA SER A 175 -8.98 -15.76 -6.41
C SER A 175 -8.10 -15.83 -7.65
N SER A 176 -6.99 -15.08 -7.69
CA SER A 176 -5.98 -15.13 -8.74
C SER A 176 -4.87 -16.16 -8.48
N CYS A 177 -5.21 -17.35 -7.99
CA CYS A 177 -4.26 -18.46 -7.85
C CYS A 177 -3.53 -18.88 -9.16
N ASP A 178 -3.82 -18.20 -10.27
CA ASP A 178 -3.23 -18.20 -11.61
C ASP A 178 -2.36 -16.96 -11.94
N LYS A 179 -2.51 -15.82 -11.24
CA LYS A 179 -1.93 -14.51 -11.64
C LYS A 179 -1.17 -13.79 -10.56
N PHE A 180 -0.54 -14.51 -9.63
CA PHE A 180 0.28 -13.88 -8.59
C PHE A 180 1.38 -12.96 -9.15
N ASP A 181 1.80 -13.17 -10.41
CA ASP A 181 2.73 -12.31 -11.16
C ASP A 181 2.09 -11.62 -12.40
N GLY A 182 0.75 -11.64 -12.53
CA GLY A 182 0.03 -11.04 -13.66
C GLY A 182 -0.01 -11.87 -14.95
N ASP A 183 0.43 -13.14 -14.94
CA ASP A 183 0.31 -14.05 -16.08
C ASP A 183 -1.10 -14.64 -16.18
N SER A 184 -1.77 -14.47 -17.32
CA SER A 184 -3.13 -14.96 -17.55
C SER A 184 -3.21 -16.42 -18.03
N ASN A 185 -2.09 -17.13 -18.19
CA ASN A 185 -2.05 -18.41 -18.89
C ASN A 185 -1.97 -19.66 -17.97
N ILE A 186 -2.02 -19.49 -16.65
CA ILE A 186 -1.91 -20.62 -15.70
C ILE A 186 -3.29 -21.22 -15.43
N ASN A 187 -3.47 -22.52 -15.70
CA ASN A 187 -4.73 -23.22 -15.44
C ASN A 187 -4.82 -23.70 -13.97
N LEU A 188 -5.78 -23.14 -13.23
CA LEU A 188 -6.08 -23.43 -11.81
C LEU A 188 -6.41 -24.90 -11.50
N CYS A 189 -6.72 -25.69 -12.52
CA CYS A 189 -7.03 -27.12 -12.38
C CYS A 189 -5.85 -28.04 -12.69
N ALA A 190 -4.67 -27.48 -12.96
CA ALA A 190 -3.45 -28.28 -13.06
C ALA A 190 -3.16 -28.93 -11.69
N VAL A 191 -2.99 -30.27 -11.70
CA VAL A 191 -2.87 -31.10 -10.49
C VAL A 191 -1.76 -30.63 -9.55
N GLU A 192 -0.66 -30.10 -10.10
CA GLU A 192 0.50 -29.60 -9.36
C GLU A 192 0.20 -28.34 -8.51
N ASN A 193 -0.62 -27.42 -9.02
CA ASN A 193 -0.92 -26.16 -8.34
C ASN A 193 -2.17 -26.24 -7.47
N LYS A 194 -3.08 -27.19 -7.76
CA LYS A 194 -4.36 -27.37 -7.05
C LYS A 194 -4.20 -27.43 -5.52
N ARG A 195 -3.22 -28.18 -5.02
CA ARG A 195 -2.98 -28.30 -3.56
C ARG A 195 -2.49 -27.00 -2.93
N VAL A 196 -1.63 -26.25 -3.63
CA VAL A 196 -1.11 -24.95 -3.17
C VAL A 196 -2.23 -23.93 -3.14
N CYS A 197 -3.06 -23.88 -4.19
CA CYS A 197 -4.21 -22.99 -4.29
C CYS A 197 -5.25 -23.28 -3.20
N GLN A 198 -5.59 -24.57 -2.99
CA GLN A 198 -6.47 -24.99 -1.90
C GLN A 198 -5.92 -24.52 -0.54
N LYS A 199 -4.63 -24.74 -0.26
CA LYS A 199 -4.01 -24.27 1.00
C LYS A 199 -4.11 -22.75 1.17
N LYS A 200 -3.83 -21.98 0.12
CA LYS A 200 -3.93 -20.50 0.16
C LYS A 200 -5.36 -20.03 0.42
N ILE A 201 -6.34 -20.60 -0.28
CA ILE A 201 -7.75 -20.25 -0.10
C ILE A 201 -8.22 -20.66 1.31
N SER A 202 -7.88 -21.87 1.78
CA SER A 202 -8.20 -22.32 3.14
C SER A 202 -7.59 -21.41 4.22
N ALA A 203 -6.34 -20.98 4.05
CA ALA A 203 -5.70 -20.04 4.97
C ALA A 203 -6.43 -18.68 4.99
N PHE A 204 -6.76 -18.13 3.82
CA PHE A 204 -7.57 -16.91 3.72
C PHE A 204 -8.93 -17.06 4.41
N LEU A 205 -9.65 -18.15 4.16
CA LEU A 205 -10.96 -18.40 4.74
C LEU A 205 -10.91 -18.53 6.26
N SER A 206 -9.84 -19.12 6.80
CA SER A 206 -9.57 -19.18 8.24
C SER A 206 -9.39 -17.77 8.83
N SER A 207 -8.58 -16.92 8.19
CA SER A 207 -8.39 -15.54 8.64
C SER A 207 -9.69 -14.72 8.57
N VAL A 208 -10.54 -14.99 7.58
CA VAL A 208 -11.88 -14.37 7.49
C VAL A 208 -12.79 -14.86 8.62
N ASP A 209 -12.75 -16.15 8.99
CA ASP A 209 -13.56 -16.70 10.07
C ASP A 209 -13.21 -16.12 11.45
N GLU A 210 -11.96 -15.71 11.65
CA GLU A 210 -11.51 -15.00 12.86
C GLU A 210 -12.12 -13.58 12.96
N MET A 211 -12.59 -12.99 11.86
CA MET A 211 -13.21 -11.66 11.81
C MET A 211 -14.70 -11.66 12.18
N THR A 212 -15.07 -12.41 13.22
CA THR A 212 -16.46 -12.72 13.64
C THR A 212 -17.42 -11.53 13.77
N THR A 213 -16.91 -10.31 13.98
CA THR A 213 -17.72 -9.09 14.17
C THR A 213 -17.81 -8.18 12.94
N ARG A 214 -17.12 -8.52 11.84
CA ARG A 214 -17.09 -7.67 10.64
C ARG A 214 -18.18 -8.05 9.65
N THR A 215 -18.90 -7.04 9.16
CA THR A 215 -19.85 -7.18 8.06
C THR A 215 -19.19 -6.82 6.75
N PHE A 216 -19.20 -7.75 5.81
CA PHE A 216 -18.66 -7.53 4.47
C PHE A 216 -19.73 -6.97 3.54
N PRO A 217 -19.34 -6.13 2.54
CA PRO A 217 -20.24 -5.78 1.46
C PRO A 217 -20.81 -7.04 0.76
N PRO A 218 -22.06 -7.01 0.25
CA PRO A 218 -22.69 -8.19 -0.35
C PRO A 218 -21.88 -8.86 -1.47
N THR A 219 -21.13 -8.08 -2.26
CA THR A 219 -20.26 -8.62 -3.31
C THR A 219 -19.12 -9.44 -2.74
N THR A 220 -18.36 -8.87 -1.80
CA THR A 220 -17.24 -9.56 -1.11
C THR A 220 -17.74 -10.82 -0.39
N GLY A 221 -18.91 -10.74 0.28
CA GLY A 221 -19.51 -11.90 0.94
C GLY A 221 -19.86 -13.04 -0.04
N ARG A 222 -20.42 -12.71 -1.22
CA ARG A 222 -20.71 -13.71 -2.27
C ARG A 222 -19.46 -14.39 -2.80
N GLU A 223 -18.39 -13.63 -3.02
CA GLU A 223 -17.12 -14.17 -3.51
C GLU A 223 -16.45 -15.07 -2.46
N ILE A 224 -16.45 -14.70 -1.18
CA ILE A 224 -16.00 -15.55 -0.07
C ILE A 224 -16.81 -16.86 -0.03
N ALA A 225 -18.14 -16.78 -0.14
CA ALA A 225 -18.99 -17.96 -0.18
C ALA A 225 -18.71 -18.84 -1.41
N GLY A 226 -18.40 -18.23 -2.55
CA GLY A 226 -17.91 -18.92 -3.74
C GLY A 226 -16.64 -19.72 -3.45
N LEU A 227 -15.60 -19.06 -2.91
CA LEU A 227 -14.35 -19.73 -2.52
C LEU A 227 -14.57 -20.88 -1.54
N ARG A 228 -15.44 -20.72 -0.53
CA ARG A 228 -15.79 -21.79 0.41
C ARG A 228 -16.34 -23.03 -0.30
N ARG A 229 -17.21 -22.85 -1.30
CA ARG A 229 -17.75 -23.95 -2.11
C ARG A 229 -16.67 -24.63 -2.96
N LEU A 230 -15.70 -23.88 -3.47
CA LEU A 230 -14.59 -24.42 -4.27
C LEU A 230 -13.60 -25.23 -3.43
N THR A 231 -13.41 -24.85 -2.17
CA THR A 231 -12.57 -25.61 -1.23
C THR A 231 -13.27 -26.79 -0.57
N ALA A 232 -14.59 -26.88 -0.66
CA ALA A 232 -15.33 -28.08 -0.27
C ALA A 232 -15.11 -29.19 -1.33
N ASP A 233 -15.01 -30.43 -0.87
CA ASP A 233 -14.58 -31.62 -1.62
C ASP A 233 -14.86 -31.58 -3.14
N GLY A 234 -13.79 -31.44 -3.93
CA GLY A 234 -13.81 -31.62 -5.38
C GLY A 234 -14.05 -30.39 -6.25
N GLY A 235 -14.33 -29.21 -5.67
CA GLY A 235 -14.71 -28.00 -6.42
C GLY A 235 -13.59 -27.33 -7.23
N CYS A 236 -13.27 -27.86 -8.40
CA CYS A 236 -12.66 -27.08 -9.48
C CYS A 236 -13.79 -26.43 -10.28
N LEU A 237 -13.74 -25.11 -10.53
CA LEU A 237 -14.61 -24.46 -11.52
C LEU A 237 -14.19 -24.95 -12.91
N ASN A 238 -14.78 -26.05 -13.35
CA ASN A 238 -15.00 -26.48 -14.73
C ASN A 238 -16.13 -27.52 -14.59
N ASP A 239 -17.28 -27.39 -15.22
CA ASP A 239 -17.43 -27.10 -16.66
C ASP A 239 -17.75 -25.64 -17.03
#